data_AF-A0A6A2ZYX1-F1
#
_entry.id   AF-A0A6A2ZYX1-F1
#
_cell.length_a   1.000
_cell.length_b   1.000
_cell.length_c   1.000
_cell.angle_alpha   90.00
_cell.angle_beta   90.00
_cell.angle_gamma   90.00
#
_symmetry.space_group_name_H-M   'P 1'
#
loop_
_entity.id
_entity.type
_entity.pdbx_description
1 polymer ?
#
loop_
_entity_poly.entity_id
_entity_poly.type
_entity_poly.pdbx_seq_one_letter_code
_entity_poly.pdbx_strand_id
1 'polypeptide(L)'
;MTVWIAVVKSERLHEFIEMNFHAWMAMNLGDAKDFIRQPANWDIIFGALIWHIWLYRNSIAFNVEVDDNRSVIERGKHLTENTCRALMARTLHGPSSSSCRIANERRARSNLNWTRVNSDGARNRETGVTACGGVIRSAEGEWKMGFAKFIGISSIFDAELWGAYIGLLRAWELQETRVVLEMNSLEASAAIKAAYRDGLNG
;
A
#
# COMPACT_ATOMS: atom_id res chain seq x y z
N MET A 1 0.67 15.21 12.23
CA MET A 1 -0.19 16.41 12.07
C MET A 1 0.53 17.60 11.42
N THR A 2 1.86 17.70 11.50
CA THR A 2 2.64 18.86 11.02
C THR A 2 2.72 19.02 9.49
N VAL A 3 2.70 17.93 8.72
CA VAL A 3 2.86 17.99 7.25
C VAL A 3 1.74 18.79 6.59
N TRP A 4 0.47 18.50 6.93
CA TRP A 4 -0.68 19.15 6.31
C TRP A 4 -0.79 20.63 6.67
N ILE A 5 -0.40 21.03 7.88
CA ILE A 5 -0.38 22.44 8.31
C ILE A 5 0.49 23.31 7.38
N ALA A 6 1.59 22.75 6.89
CA ALA A 6 2.53 23.48 6.05
C ALA A 6 2.05 23.68 4.60
N VAL A 7 1.15 22.84 4.11
CA VAL A 7 0.76 22.79 2.68
C VAL A 7 -0.69 23.17 2.43
N VAL A 8 -1.57 22.97 3.41
CA VAL A 8 -3.00 23.32 3.36
C VAL A 8 -3.20 24.75 3.89
N LYS A 9 -4.14 25.49 3.30
CA LYS A 9 -4.58 26.79 3.80
C LYS A 9 -5.16 26.64 5.20
N SER A 10 -4.78 27.51 6.11
CA SER A 10 -5.17 27.47 7.53
C SER A 10 -6.68 27.32 7.73
N GLU A 11 -7.44 28.11 6.98
CA GLU A 11 -8.89 28.23 7.02
C GLU A 11 -9.63 27.02 6.42
N ARG A 12 -8.93 26.18 5.65
CA ARG A 12 -9.47 24.95 5.05
C ARG A 12 -8.95 23.68 5.72
N LEU A 13 -8.02 23.80 6.68
CA LEU A 13 -7.35 22.65 7.31
C LEU A 13 -8.32 21.72 8.05
N HIS A 14 -9.31 22.28 8.75
CA HIS A 14 -10.30 21.50 9.48
C HIS A 14 -11.13 20.63 8.52
N GLU A 15 -11.73 21.27 7.52
CA GLU A 15 -12.49 20.59 6.47
C GLU A 15 -11.62 19.56 5.72
N PHE A 16 -10.35 19.89 5.48
CA PHE A 16 -9.41 18.98 4.83
C PHE A 16 -9.18 17.68 5.63
N ILE A 17 -9.06 17.76 6.96
CA ILE A 17 -8.75 16.59 7.80
C ILE A 17 -9.99 15.75 8.09
N GLU A 18 -11.16 16.38 8.23
CA GLU A 18 -12.41 15.67 8.53
C GLU A 18 -13.13 15.11 7.31
N MET A 19 -12.70 15.50 6.10
CA MET A 19 -13.27 15.00 4.86
C MET A 19 -13.21 13.46 4.81
N ASN A 20 -14.30 12.85 4.35
CA ASN A 20 -14.31 11.41 4.15
C ASN A 20 -13.21 11.00 3.16
N PHE A 21 -12.62 9.83 3.38
CA PHE A 21 -11.43 9.38 2.65
C PHE A 21 -11.62 9.41 1.13
N HIS A 22 -12.77 8.99 0.61
CA HIS A 22 -13.00 8.94 -0.84
C HIS A 22 -13.06 10.34 -1.46
N ALA A 23 -13.82 11.26 -0.87
CA ALA A 23 -13.88 12.65 -1.32
C ALA A 23 -12.51 13.34 -1.16
N TRP A 24 -11.80 13.05 -0.08
CA TRP A 24 -10.48 13.60 0.19
C TRP A 24 -9.45 13.17 -0.86
N MET A 25 -9.43 11.89 -1.22
CA MET A 25 -8.57 11.37 -2.30
C MET A 25 -8.94 11.97 -3.65
N ALA A 26 -10.23 12.02 -3.99
CA ALA A 26 -10.71 12.57 -5.26
C ALA A 26 -10.36 14.06 -5.41
N MET A 27 -10.53 14.85 -4.35
CA MET A 27 -10.20 16.28 -4.34
C MET A 27 -8.70 16.51 -4.51
N ASN A 28 -7.86 15.80 -3.76
CA ASN A 28 -6.41 15.98 -3.81
C ASN A 28 -5.78 15.55 -5.14
N LEU A 29 -6.36 14.57 -5.83
CA LEU A 29 -5.90 14.10 -7.15
C LEU A 29 -6.59 14.80 -8.33
N GLY A 30 -7.57 15.66 -8.07
CA GLY A 30 -8.40 16.32 -9.08
C GLY A 30 -8.23 17.83 -9.08
N ASP A 31 -8.95 18.52 -8.19
CA ASP A 31 -8.92 19.98 -8.07
C ASP A 31 -8.85 20.39 -6.60
N ALA A 32 -7.63 20.60 -6.13
CA ALA A 32 -7.34 20.97 -4.74
C ALA A 32 -7.07 22.47 -4.55
N LYS A 33 -7.25 23.31 -5.57
CA LYS A 33 -6.81 24.72 -5.57
C LYS A 33 -7.40 25.55 -4.42
N ASP A 34 -8.59 25.20 -3.98
CA ASP A 34 -9.29 25.90 -2.91
C ASP A 34 -8.70 25.56 -1.53
N PHE A 35 -8.10 24.37 -1.38
CA PHE A 35 -7.53 23.89 -0.11
C PHE A 35 -6.03 24.17 0.03
N ILE A 36 -5.29 24.23 -1.07
CA ILE A 36 -3.83 24.13 -1.05
C ILE A 36 -3.16 25.49 -1.28
N ARG A 37 -2.07 25.75 -0.53
CA ARG A 37 -1.30 27.01 -0.63
C ARG A 37 -0.58 27.16 -1.98
N GLN A 38 -0.08 26.06 -2.53
CA GLN A 38 0.65 26.00 -3.81
C GLN A 38 0.05 24.89 -4.69
N PRO A 39 -0.86 25.22 -5.61
CA PRO A 39 -1.61 24.20 -6.37
C PRO A 39 -0.84 23.58 -7.55
N ALA A 40 0.29 24.16 -7.96
CA ALA A 40 1.07 23.66 -9.09
C ALA A 40 1.62 22.24 -8.82
N ASN A 41 1.30 21.29 -9.71
CA ASN A 41 1.67 19.87 -9.60
C ASN A 41 1.25 19.23 -8.27
N TRP A 42 0.15 19.72 -7.68
CA TRP A 42 -0.27 19.29 -6.35
C TRP A 42 -0.58 17.80 -6.28
N ASP A 43 -1.18 17.21 -7.31
CA ASP A 43 -1.45 15.78 -7.42
C ASP A 43 -0.19 14.93 -7.24
N ILE A 44 0.93 15.34 -7.87
CA ILE A 44 2.23 14.69 -7.74
C ILE A 44 2.81 14.91 -6.34
N ILE A 45 2.77 16.14 -5.82
CA ILE A 45 3.25 16.46 -4.47
C ILE A 45 2.47 15.66 -3.43
N PHE A 46 1.14 15.63 -3.55
CA PHE A 46 0.25 14.89 -2.67
C PHE A 46 0.61 13.41 -2.67
N GLY A 47 0.74 12.79 -3.84
CA GLY A 47 1.18 11.39 -3.95
C GLY A 47 2.53 11.15 -3.27
N ALA A 48 3.50 12.03 -3.49
CA ALA A 48 4.83 11.96 -2.86
C ALA A 48 4.77 12.13 -1.34
N LEU A 49 3.93 13.03 -0.81
CA LEU A 49 3.74 13.22 0.63
C LEU A 49 3.09 11.99 1.26
N ILE A 50 2.03 11.43 0.67
CA ILE A 50 1.38 10.20 1.16
C ILE A 50 2.38 9.05 1.20
N TRP A 51 3.17 8.89 0.13
CA TRP A 51 4.23 7.90 0.05
C TRP A 51 5.25 8.04 1.19
N HIS A 52 5.77 9.24 1.43
CA HIS A 52 6.74 9.46 2.51
C HIS A 52 6.15 9.35 3.91
N ILE A 53 4.88 9.73 4.11
CA ILE A 53 4.17 9.48 5.37
C ILE A 53 4.05 7.98 5.61
N TRP A 54 3.68 7.21 4.59
CA TRP A 54 3.58 5.75 4.68
C TRP A 54 4.94 5.12 5.00
N LEU A 55 5.99 5.49 4.26
CA LEU A 55 7.36 5.02 4.52
C LEU A 55 7.81 5.31 5.94
N TYR A 56 7.59 6.53 6.43
CA TYR A 56 7.98 6.92 7.79
C TYR A 56 7.19 6.15 8.86
N ARG A 57 5.89 5.92 8.64
CA ARG A 57 5.09 5.09 9.56
C ARG A 57 5.59 3.65 9.60
N ASN A 58 5.95 3.10 8.44
CA ASN A 58 6.48 1.74 8.33
C ASN A 58 7.86 1.64 8.96
N SER A 59 8.72 2.64 8.80
CA SER A 59 10.05 2.63 9.40
C SER A 59 9.97 2.54 10.93
N ILE A 60 9.02 3.26 11.54
CA ILE A 60 8.72 3.14 12.98
C ILE A 60 8.18 1.75 13.31
N ALA A 61 7.19 1.25 12.55
CA ALA A 61 6.55 -0.03 12.83
C ALA A 61 7.51 -1.23 12.72
N PHE A 62 8.48 -1.16 11.81
CA PHE A 62 9.46 -2.22 11.55
C PHE A 62 10.85 -1.95 12.14
N ASN A 63 11.00 -0.87 12.91
CA ASN A 63 12.26 -0.44 13.51
C ASN A 63 13.42 -0.38 12.49
N VAL A 64 13.15 0.20 11.32
CA VAL A 64 14.13 0.45 10.26
C VAL A 64 14.47 1.93 10.30
N GLU A 65 15.75 2.27 10.45
CA GLU A 65 16.18 3.65 10.35
C GLU A 65 16.07 4.12 8.89
N VAL A 66 15.45 5.29 8.71
CA VAL A 66 15.47 5.96 7.40
C VAL A 66 16.75 6.79 7.37
N ASP A 67 17.72 6.38 6.56
CA ASP A 67 18.97 7.12 6.32
C ASP A 67 18.74 8.37 5.44
N ASP A 68 17.79 9.22 5.87
CA ASP A 68 17.47 10.49 5.22
C ASP A 68 16.92 11.47 6.26
N ASN A 69 17.77 12.40 6.68
CA ASN A 69 17.46 13.42 7.69
C ASN A 69 16.49 14.51 7.20
N ARG A 70 16.08 14.49 5.92
CA ARG A 70 15.13 15.45 5.36
C ARG A 70 13.73 15.24 5.92
N SER A 71 13.02 16.34 6.14
CA SER A 71 11.60 16.30 6.47
C SER A 71 10.77 15.63 5.38
N VAL A 72 9.59 15.11 5.74
CA VAL A 72 8.63 14.52 4.77
C VAL A 72 8.32 15.49 3.62
N ILE A 73 8.27 16.79 3.90
CA ILE A 73 7.99 17.84 2.91
C ILE A 73 9.16 17.98 1.93
N GLU A 74 10.39 18.04 2.42
CA GLU A 74 11.59 18.15 1.58
C GLU A 74 11.76 16.93 0.68
N ARG A 75 11.55 15.72 1.23
CA ARG A 75 11.57 14.49 0.43
C ARG A 75 10.47 14.47 -0.61
N GLY A 76 9.25 14.90 -0.25
CA GLY A 76 8.12 15.00 -1.18
C GLY A 76 8.37 15.99 -2.32
N LYS A 77 8.94 17.17 -2.02
CA LYS A 77 9.34 18.15 -3.05
C LYS A 77 10.40 17.60 -3.98
N HIS A 78 11.45 16.99 -3.43
CA HIS A 78 12.53 16.40 -4.22
C HIS A 78 12.03 15.29 -5.15
N LEU A 79 11.15 14.40 -4.65
CA LEU A 79 10.53 13.37 -5.47
C LEU A 79 9.68 13.98 -6.58
N THR A 80 8.91 15.03 -6.27
CA THR A 80 8.11 15.77 -7.26
C THR A 80 8.98 16.38 -8.35
N GLU A 81 10.09 17.04 -8.00
CA GLU A 81 11.03 17.62 -8.96
C GLU A 81 11.59 16.56 -9.90
N ASN A 82 12.00 15.41 -9.37
CA ASN A 82 12.50 14.29 -10.17
C ASN A 82 11.40 13.73 -11.09
N THR A 83 10.17 13.57 -10.60
CA THR A 83 9.02 13.12 -11.40
C THR A 83 8.69 14.11 -12.52
N CYS A 84 8.61 15.41 -12.23
CA CYS A 84 8.35 16.46 -13.22
C CYS A 84 9.44 16.49 -14.30
N ARG A 85 10.73 16.41 -13.90
CA ARG A 85 11.86 16.32 -14.84
C ARG A 85 11.74 15.09 -15.75
N ALA A 86 11.39 13.94 -15.20
CA ALA A 86 11.20 12.72 -15.98
C ALA A 86 10.01 12.83 -16.96
N LEU A 87 8.90 13.45 -16.55
CA LEU A 87 7.74 13.71 -17.42
C LEU A 87 8.08 14.67 -18.56
N MET A 88 8.82 15.75 -18.28
CA MET A 88 9.31 16.67 -19.30
C MET A 88 10.25 15.97 -20.29
N ALA A 89 11.18 15.14 -19.80
CA ALA A 89 12.07 14.36 -20.65
C ALA A 89 11.31 13.37 -21.56
N ARG A 90 10.24 12.72 -21.06
CA ARG A 90 9.36 11.87 -21.89
C ARG A 90 8.62 12.66 -22.98
N THR A 91 8.26 13.90 -22.69
CA THR A 91 7.57 14.78 -23.66
C THR A 91 8.53 15.19 -24.80
N LEU A 92 9.81 15.38 -24.49
CA LEU A 92 10.85 15.76 -25.47
C LEU A 92 11.38 14.59 -26.31
N HIS A 93 11.50 13.39 -25.73
CA HIS A 93 12.10 12.23 -26.39
C HIS A 93 11.10 11.29 -27.08
N GLY A 94 9.82 11.67 -27.13
CA GLY A 94 8.74 10.83 -27.65
C GLY A 94 8.45 9.63 -26.73
N PRO A 95 7.26 9.01 -26.84
CA PRO A 95 6.91 7.89 -25.98
C PRO A 95 7.82 6.70 -26.27
N SER A 96 8.80 6.44 -25.40
CA SER A 96 9.32 5.09 -25.23
C SER A 96 8.12 4.25 -24.81
N SER A 97 7.77 3.26 -25.62
CA SER A 97 6.58 2.41 -25.53
C SER A 97 6.55 1.48 -24.31
N SER A 98 7.12 1.91 -23.18
CA SER A 98 6.76 1.39 -21.86
C SER A 98 5.43 2.01 -21.48
N SER A 99 4.37 1.47 -22.07
CA SER A 99 3.04 1.53 -21.48
C SER A 99 3.18 0.95 -20.08
N CYS A 100 3.33 1.83 -19.07
CA CYS A 100 2.86 1.49 -17.74
C CYS A 100 1.35 1.36 -17.92
N ARG A 101 0.93 0.18 -18.34
CA ARG A 101 -0.39 -0.28 -17.99
C ARG A 101 -0.32 -0.26 -16.48
N ILE A 102 -0.86 0.79 -15.87
CA ILE A 102 -1.68 0.56 -14.68
C ILE A 102 -2.71 -0.40 -15.23
N ALA A 103 -2.37 -1.69 -15.22
CA ALA A 103 -3.36 -2.70 -15.33
C ALA A 103 -4.26 -2.32 -14.17
N ASN A 104 -5.43 -1.77 -14.51
CA ASN A 104 -6.60 -2.03 -13.74
C ASN A 104 -6.66 -3.55 -13.72
N GLU A 105 -5.87 -4.17 -12.83
CA GLU A 105 -6.09 -5.50 -12.34
C GLU A 105 -7.35 -5.39 -11.49
N ARG A 106 -8.46 -5.06 -12.16
CA ARG A 106 -9.70 -5.79 -11.99
C ARG A 106 -9.38 -7.22 -12.45
N ARG A 107 -8.50 -7.88 -11.71
CA ARG A 107 -8.16 -9.29 -11.81
C ARG A 107 -9.50 -9.99 -11.92
N ALA A 108 -9.67 -10.72 -13.02
CA ALA A 108 -10.94 -11.19 -13.54
C ALA A 108 -11.96 -11.42 -12.43
N ARG A 109 -13.11 -10.74 -12.54
CA ARG A 109 -14.23 -10.82 -11.60
C ARG A 109 -14.91 -12.21 -11.65
N SER A 110 -14.15 -13.30 -11.55
CA SER A 110 -14.69 -14.66 -11.47
C SER A 110 -15.26 -14.96 -10.07
N ASN A 111 -14.82 -14.20 -9.06
CA ASN A 111 -15.18 -14.41 -7.65
C ASN A 111 -16.03 -13.24 -7.11
N LEU A 112 -17.03 -12.82 -7.90
CA LEU A 112 -18.08 -11.93 -7.41
C LEU A 112 -18.63 -12.56 -6.12
N ASN A 113 -18.60 -11.83 -5.01
CA ASN A 113 -19.02 -12.25 -3.65
C ASN A 113 -18.02 -13.02 -2.78
N TRP A 114 -16.73 -13.16 -3.16
CA TRP A 114 -15.73 -13.74 -2.25
C TRP A 114 -14.98 -12.65 -1.50
N THR A 115 -14.79 -12.85 -0.20
CA THR A 115 -13.93 -12.00 0.62
C THR A 115 -12.48 -12.18 0.19
N ARG A 116 -11.73 -11.08 0.07
CA ARG A 116 -10.32 -11.11 -0.31
C ARG A 116 -9.45 -10.88 0.90
N VAL A 117 -8.46 -11.74 1.06
CA VAL A 117 -7.41 -11.62 2.07
C VAL A 117 -6.12 -11.31 1.33
N ASN A 118 -5.63 -10.08 1.46
CA ASN A 118 -4.32 -9.69 0.97
C ASN A 118 -3.31 -9.88 2.09
N SER A 119 -2.26 -10.67 1.88
CA SER A 119 -1.19 -10.89 2.86
C SER A 119 0.18 -10.54 2.30
N ASP A 120 1.08 -10.07 3.16
CA ASP A 120 2.47 -9.75 2.84
C ASP A 120 3.39 -10.10 4.02
N GLY A 121 4.54 -10.69 3.71
CA GLY A 121 5.61 -10.98 4.66
C GLY A 121 6.71 -9.93 4.55
N ALA A 122 7.30 -9.54 5.69
CA ALA A 122 8.42 -8.61 5.73
C ALA A 122 9.58 -9.20 6.53
N ARG A 123 10.81 -8.96 6.04
CA ARG A 123 12.05 -9.34 6.72
C ARG A 123 13.04 -8.18 6.69
N ASN A 124 13.56 -7.80 7.85
CA ASN A 124 14.73 -6.93 7.94
C ASN A 124 15.97 -7.72 7.48
N ARG A 125 16.70 -7.18 6.49
CA ARG A 125 17.86 -7.88 5.89
C ARG A 125 19.00 -8.06 6.88
N GLU A 126 19.25 -7.07 7.73
CA GLU A 126 20.38 -7.00 8.65
C GLU A 126 20.15 -7.82 9.91
N THR A 127 19.00 -7.61 10.56
CA THR A 127 18.70 -8.27 11.84
C THR A 127 18.05 -9.64 11.66
N GLY A 128 17.51 -9.91 10.48
CA GLY A 128 16.75 -11.13 10.19
C GLY A 128 15.37 -11.19 10.84
N VAL A 129 14.95 -10.12 11.52
CA VAL A 129 13.64 -10.01 12.16
C VAL A 129 12.55 -9.98 11.09
N THR A 130 11.48 -10.72 11.32
CA THR A 130 10.34 -10.90 10.44
C THR A 130 9.02 -10.57 11.11
N ALA A 131 8.12 -10.07 10.29
CA ALA A 131 6.73 -9.84 10.62
C ALA A 131 5.88 -10.14 9.38
N CYS A 132 4.59 -10.30 9.58
CA CYS A 132 3.63 -10.38 8.48
C CYS A 132 2.43 -9.50 8.76
N GLY A 133 1.65 -9.22 7.72
CA GLY A 133 0.40 -8.50 7.85
C GLY A 133 -0.44 -8.60 6.61
N GLY A 134 -1.55 -7.87 6.65
CA GLY A 134 -2.49 -7.90 5.54
C GLY A 134 -3.81 -7.21 5.83
N VAL A 135 -4.69 -7.28 4.85
CA VAL A 135 -6.02 -6.68 4.89
C VAL A 135 -7.06 -7.65 4.36
N ILE A 136 -8.24 -7.59 4.96
CA ILE A 136 -9.43 -8.35 4.57
C ILE A 136 -10.45 -7.35 4.03
N ARG A 137 -10.97 -7.62 2.83
CA ARG A 137 -11.94 -6.77 2.14
C ARG A 137 -13.05 -7.58 1.49
N SER A 138 -14.22 -6.98 1.32
CA SER A 138 -15.32 -7.59 0.57
C SER A 138 -14.96 -7.77 -0.91
N ALA A 139 -15.83 -8.46 -1.66
CA ALA A 139 -15.66 -8.61 -3.10
C ALA A 139 -15.70 -7.26 -3.84
N GLU A 140 -16.44 -6.30 -3.29
CA GLU A 140 -16.60 -4.92 -3.75
C GLU A 140 -15.42 -4.03 -3.35
N GLY A 141 -14.51 -4.55 -2.50
CA GLY A 141 -13.35 -3.83 -2.01
C GLY A 141 -13.62 -3.03 -0.73
N GLU A 142 -14.77 -3.22 -0.08
CA GLU A 142 -15.04 -2.59 1.23
C GLU A 142 -14.09 -3.18 2.27
N TRP A 143 -13.47 -2.31 3.07
CA TRP A 143 -12.57 -2.73 4.14
C TRP A 143 -13.36 -3.44 5.24
N LYS A 144 -12.90 -4.63 5.65
CA LYS A 144 -13.47 -5.38 6.78
C LYS A 144 -12.55 -5.36 8.00
N MET A 145 -11.27 -5.65 7.81
CA MET A 145 -10.28 -5.75 8.89
C MET A 145 -8.85 -5.62 8.35
N GLY A 146 -7.92 -5.15 9.19
CA GLY A 146 -6.47 -5.29 8.96
C GLY A 146 -5.84 -6.19 10.03
N PHE A 147 -4.74 -6.85 9.71
CA PHE A 147 -4.00 -7.70 10.66
C PHE A 147 -2.49 -7.53 10.51
N ALA A 148 -1.78 -7.79 11.60
CA ALA A 148 -0.32 -7.85 11.65
C ALA A 148 0.13 -8.82 12.73
N LYS A 149 1.29 -9.44 12.55
CA LYS A 149 1.91 -10.34 13.53
C LYS A 149 3.43 -10.22 13.46
N PHE A 150 4.04 -9.96 14.62
CA PHE A 150 5.47 -10.18 14.82
C PHE A 150 5.76 -11.69 14.88
N ILE A 151 6.77 -12.15 14.15
CA ILE A 151 7.11 -13.57 14.05
C ILE A 151 8.37 -13.88 14.85
N GLY A 152 9.43 -13.09 14.69
CA GLY A 152 10.73 -13.33 15.32
C GLY A 152 11.83 -13.30 14.29
N ILE A 153 12.83 -14.18 14.37
CA ILE A 153 13.84 -14.33 13.32
C ILE A 153 13.43 -15.53 12.46
N SER A 154 13.15 -15.28 11.17
CA SER A 154 12.77 -16.34 10.23
C SER A 154 13.21 -16.01 8.79
N SER A 155 12.90 -16.90 7.86
CA SER A 155 13.03 -16.60 6.44
C SER A 155 11.89 -15.68 5.97
N ILE A 156 12.10 -15.02 4.81
CA ILE A 156 11.02 -14.26 4.16
C ILE A 156 9.87 -15.19 3.73
N PHE A 157 10.21 -16.42 3.31
CA PHE A 157 9.24 -17.44 2.95
C PHE A 157 8.33 -17.81 4.13
N ASP A 158 8.90 -17.98 5.33
CA ASP A 158 8.10 -18.22 6.55
C ASP A 158 7.19 -17.04 6.85
N ALA A 159 7.67 -15.81 6.67
CA ALA A 159 6.87 -14.61 6.91
C ALA A 159 5.65 -14.53 5.99
N GLU A 160 5.81 -14.87 4.71
CA GLU A 160 4.72 -14.98 3.73
C GLU A 160 3.68 -16.03 4.13
N LEU A 161 4.15 -17.23 4.54
CA LEU A 161 3.26 -18.30 4.99
C LEU A 161 2.52 -17.95 6.28
N TRP A 162 3.18 -17.30 7.24
CA TRP A 162 2.53 -16.77 8.43
C TRP A 162 1.50 -15.70 8.08
N GLY A 163 1.78 -14.83 7.11
CA GLY A 163 0.82 -13.83 6.60
C GLY A 163 -0.45 -14.49 6.06
N ALA A 164 -0.29 -15.53 5.24
CA ALA A 164 -1.39 -16.33 4.72
C ALA A 164 -2.20 -17.00 5.83
N TYR A 165 -1.51 -17.67 6.76
CA TYR A 165 -2.14 -18.37 7.88
C TYR A 165 -2.96 -17.42 8.75
N ILE A 166 -2.37 -16.30 9.18
CA ILE A 166 -3.07 -15.32 10.01
C ILE A 166 -4.23 -14.69 9.24
N GLY A 167 -4.04 -14.35 7.96
CA GLY A 167 -5.11 -13.78 7.15
C GLY A 167 -6.32 -14.72 7.00
N LEU A 168 -6.07 -16.01 6.76
CA LEU A 168 -7.13 -17.02 6.70
C LEU A 168 -7.79 -17.27 8.05
N LEU A 169 -7.01 -17.30 9.14
CA LEU A 169 -7.53 -17.41 10.50
C LEU A 169 -8.47 -16.24 10.84
N ARG A 170 -8.07 -15.00 10.50
CA ARG A 170 -8.91 -13.81 10.71
C ARG A 170 -10.17 -13.84 9.84
N ALA A 171 -10.09 -14.32 8.61
CA ALA A 171 -11.27 -14.49 7.78
C ALA A 171 -12.25 -15.53 8.37
N TRP A 172 -11.71 -16.62 8.92
CA TRP A 172 -12.51 -17.64 9.62
C TRP A 172 -13.21 -17.08 10.87
N GLU A 173 -12.52 -16.29 11.68
CA GLU A 173 -13.10 -15.59 12.84
C GLU A 173 -14.22 -14.61 12.45
N LEU A 174 -14.13 -14.00 11.26
CA LEU A 174 -15.19 -13.19 10.65
C LEU A 174 -16.31 -14.02 10.01
N GLN A 175 -16.28 -15.35 10.14
CA GLN A 175 -17.25 -16.30 9.57
C GLN A 175 -17.30 -16.25 8.04
N GLU A 176 -16.20 -15.86 7.39
CA GLU A 176 -16.09 -15.81 5.94
C GLU A 176 -15.80 -17.20 5.38
N THR A 177 -16.79 -17.79 4.71
CA THR A 177 -16.69 -19.16 4.17
C THR A 177 -16.13 -19.22 2.74
N ARG A 178 -16.09 -18.08 2.03
CA ARG A 178 -15.61 -17.97 0.64
C ARG A 178 -14.54 -16.89 0.55
N VAL A 179 -13.29 -17.34 0.52
CA VAL A 179 -12.12 -16.47 0.63
C VAL A 179 -11.17 -16.66 -0.54
N VAL A 180 -10.69 -15.55 -1.11
CA VAL A 180 -9.57 -15.52 -2.04
C VAL A 180 -8.35 -14.98 -1.30
N LEU A 181 -7.33 -15.82 -1.13
CA LEU A 181 -6.03 -15.39 -0.63
C LEU A 181 -5.21 -14.79 -1.78
N GLU A 182 -4.83 -13.53 -1.64
CA GLU A 182 -3.99 -12.77 -2.55
C GLU A 182 -2.63 -12.51 -1.88
N MET A 183 -1.59 -13.18 -2.39
CA MET A 183 -0.19 -13.01 -1.95
C MET A 183 0.70 -12.69 -3.15
N ASN A 184 1.79 -11.98 -2.91
CA ASN A 184 2.79 -11.58 -3.91
C ASN A 184 3.97 -12.57 -4.01
N SER A 185 4.08 -13.53 -3.10
CA SER A 185 5.10 -14.57 -3.11
C SER A 185 4.70 -15.77 -3.96
N LEU A 186 5.33 -15.89 -5.15
CA LEU A 186 5.15 -17.05 -6.03
C LEU A 186 5.53 -18.35 -5.31
N GLU A 187 6.63 -18.34 -4.55
CA GLU A 187 7.14 -19.48 -3.81
C GLU A 187 6.14 -19.98 -2.76
N ALA A 188 5.65 -19.08 -1.89
CA ALA A 188 4.65 -19.41 -0.87
C ALA A 188 3.35 -19.91 -1.50
N SER A 189 2.89 -19.26 -2.58
CA SER A 189 1.67 -19.66 -3.28
C SER A 189 1.78 -21.05 -3.92
N ALA A 190 2.97 -21.42 -4.41
CA ALA A 190 3.24 -22.72 -4.98
C ALA A 190 3.27 -23.81 -3.90
N ALA A 191 3.89 -23.53 -2.76
CA ALA A 191 3.95 -24.44 -1.61
C ALA A 191 2.55 -24.77 -1.07
N ILE A 192 1.68 -23.76 -0.89
CA ILE A 192 0.29 -23.97 -0.45
C ILE A 192 -0.48 -24.84 -1.45
N LYS A 193 -0.33 -24.58 -2.74
CA LYS A 193 -0.99 -25.38 -3.80
C LYS A 193 -0.46 -26.81 -3.89
N ALA A 194 0.81 -27.03 -3.55
CA ALA A 194 1.39 -28.38 -3.50
C ALA A 194 0.81 -29.15 -2.29
N ALA A 195 0.86 -28.56 -1.10
CA ALA A 195 0.33 -29.16 0.12
C ALA A 195 -1.16 -29.53 -0.01
N TYR A 196 -1.97 -28.68 -0.67
CA TYR A 196 -3.37 -28.98 -0.95
C TYR A 196 -3.56 -30.21 -1.85
N ARG A 197 -2.72 -30.36 -2.89
CA ARG A 197 -2.79 -31.53 -3.78
C ARG A 197 -2.38 -32.82 -3.07
N ASP A 198 -1.34 -32.74 -2.23
CA ASP A 198 -0.86 -33.91 -1.48
C ASP A 198 -1.90 -34.38 -0.46
N GLY A 199 -2.57 -33.46 0.23
CA GLY A 199 -3.64 -33.78 1.20
C GLY A 199 -4.94 -34.30 0.58
N LEU A 200 -5.15 -34.17 -0.74
CA LEU A 200 -6.28 -34.80 -1.44
C LEU A 200 -5.96 -36.23 -1.91
N ASN A 201 -4.68 -36.59 -1.98
CA ASN A 201 -4.20 -37.87 -2.49
C ASN A 201 -3.79 -38.84 -1.37
N GLY A 202 -3.81 -38.42 -0.11
CA GLY A 202 -3.53 -39.24 1.07
C GLY A 202 -4.79 -39.47 1.91
#